data_AF-A0A7Y9HVW6-F1
#
_entry.id   AF-A0A7Y9HVW6-F1
#
_cell.length_a   1.000
_cell.length_b   1.000
_cell.length_c   1.000
_cell.angle_alpha   90.00
_cell.angle_beta   90.00
_cell.angle_gamma   90.00
#
_symmetry.space_group_name_H-M   'P 1'
#
loop_
_entity.id
_entity.type
_entity.pdbx_description
1 polymer ?
#
loop_
_entity_poly.entity_id
_entity_poly.type
_entity_poly.pdbx_seq_one_letter_code
_entity_poly.pdbx_strand_id
1 'polypeptide(L)'
;MNKMKRIWATAMLSVLGMASAFAQNGVTGINTATTTLKTYVDPVTNIALVIGGIVGIVGAIRVYSKWNSGDNDINKELMGWGGSCVFLVVSALIIKAFFGLT
;
A
#
# COMPACT_ATOMS: atom_id res chain seq x y z
N MET A 1 -53.97 -24.75 -18.21
CA MET A 1 -52.77 -23.88 -18.32
C MET A 1 -52.00 -24.26 -19.58
N ASN A 2 -52.07 -23.43 -20.62
CA ASN A 2 -51.64 -23.80 -21.99
C ASN A 2 -50.14 -24.14 -22.03
N LYS A 3 -49.77 -25.25 -22.69
CA LYS A 3 -48.37 -25.75 -22.78
C LYS A 3 -47.38 -24.65 -23.19
N MET A 4 -47.82 -23.75 -24.08
CA MET A 4 -47.04 -22.59 -24.52
C MET A 4 -46.66 -21.63 -23.38
N LYS A 5 -47.56 -21.37 -22.42
CA LYS A 5 -47.27 -20.52 -21.25
C LYS A 5 -46.23 -21.17 -20.31
N ARG A 6 -46.17 -22.51 -20.26
CA ARG A 6 -45.18 -23.24 -19.44
C ARG A 6 -43.78 -23.15 -20.05
N ILE A 7 -43.66 -23.22 -21.38
CA ILE A 7 -42.38 -23.09 -22.10
C ILE A 7 -41.78 -21.69 -21.92
N TRP A 8 -42.61 -20.65 -22.04
CA TRP A 8 -42.17 -19.27 -21.79
C TRP A 8 -41.75 -19.03 -20.34
N ALA A 9 -42.46 -19.62 -19.38
CA ALA A 9 -42.11 -19.53 -17.96
C ALA A 9 -40.77 -20.21 -17.64
N THR A 10 -40.49 -21.39 -18.22
CA THR A 10 -39.21 -22.08 -18.02
C THR A 10 -38.04 -21.35 -18.67
N ALA A 11 -38.23 -20.75 -19.85
CA ALA A 11 -37.20 -19.97 -20.53
C ALA A 11 -36.83 -18.69 -19.74
N MET A 12 -37.83 -18.01 -19.18
CA MET A 12 -37.62 -16.84 -18.34
C MET A 12 -36.87 -17.20 -17.04
N LEU A 13 -37.18 -18.36 -16.44
CA LEU A 13 -36.49 -18.83 -15.24
C LEU A 13 -35.03 -19.20 -15.51
N SER A 14 -34.71 -19.79 -16.68
CA SER A 14 -33.32 -20.10 -17.06
C SER A 14 -32.48 -18.84 -17.30
N VAL A 15 -33.06 -17.76 -17.83
CA VAL A 15 -32.37 -16.48 -18.01
C VAL A 15 -32.09 -15.81 -16.66
N LEU A 16 -33.03 -15.88 -15.73
CA LEU A 16 -32.85 -15.34 -14.37
C LEU A 16 -31.81 -16.14 -13.56
N GLY A 17 -31.68 -17.45 -13.79
CA GLY A 17 -30.68 -18.30 -13.14
C GLY A 17 -29.23 -18.02 -13.59
N MET A 18 -29.01 -17.32 -14.71
CA MET A 18 -27.68 -16.87 -15.13
C MET A 18 -27.22 -15.63 -14.35
N ALA A 19 -28.14 -14.83 -13.82
CA ALA A 19 -27.80 -13.63 -13.05
C ALA A 19 -27.16 -13.96 -11.69
N SER A 20 -27.50 -15.10 -11.08
CA SER A 20 -26.88 -15.57 -9.83
C SER A 20 -25.45 -16.09 -10.02
N ALA A 21 -25.00 -16.34 -11.25
CA ALA A 21 -23.60 -16.70 -11.54
C ALA A 21 -22.63 -15.49 -11.50
N PHE A 22 -23.17 -14.26 -11.47
CA PHE A 22 -22.40 -13.02 -11.28
C PHE A 22 -22.31 -12.58 -9.81
N ALA A 23 -22.90 -13.35 -8.87
CA ALA A 23 -22.60 -13.20 -7.45
C ALA A 23 -21.21 -13.78 -7.18
N GLN A 24 -20.20 -13.03 -7.59
CA GLN A 24 -18.80 -13.35 -7.40
C GLN A 24 -18.57 -13.55 -5.89
N ASN A 25 -18.16 -14.76 -5.50
CA ASN A 25 -17.84 -15.11 -4.12
C ASN A 25 -17.10 -13.95 -3.46
N GLY A 26 -17.58 -13.44 -2.32
CA GLY A 26 -16.97 -12.28 -1.65
C GLY A 26 -15.47 -12.48 -1.39
N VAL A 27 -15.04 -13.74 -1.22
CA VAL A 27 -13.63 -14.16 -1.13
C VAL A 27 -12.84 -13.85 -2.41
N THR A 28 -13.41 -14.06 -3.60
CA THR A 28 -12.79 -13.71 -4.89
C THR A 28 -12.62 -12.20 -5.04
N GLY A 29 -13.62 -11.42 -4.62
CA GLY A 29 -13.55 -9.96 -4.60
C GLY A 29 -12.47 -9.44 -3.66
N ILE A 30 -12.40 -9.98 -2.43
CA ILE A 30 -11.37 -9.64 -1.44
C ILE A 30 -9.97 -10.02 -1.95
N ASN A 31 -9.78 -11.22 -2.51
CA ASN A 31 -8.49 -11.65 -3.05
C ASN A 31 -8.02 -10.77 -4.21
N THR A 32 -8.95 -10.34 -5.07
CA THR A 32 -8.65 -9.40 -6.16
C THR A 32 -8.24 -8.05 -5.60
N ALA A 33 -8.98 -7.50 -4.63
CA ALA A 33 -8.64 -6.24 -3.98
C ALA A 33 -7.27 -6.30 -3.30
N THR A 34 -6.96 -7.37 -2.56
CA THR A 34 -5.64 -7.56 -1.92
C THR A 34 -4.51 -7.61 -2.96
N THR A 35 -4.71 -8.31 -4.07
CA THR A 35 -3.69 -8.39 -5.14
C THR A 35 -3.42 -7.03 -5.76
N THR A 36 -4.49 -6.28 -6.06
CA THR A 36 -4.39 -4.92 -6.58
C THR A 36 -3.67 -4.00 -5.60
N LEU A 37 -3.99 -4.05 -4.30
CA LEU A 37 -3.30 -3.25 -3.29
C LEU A 37 -1.79 -3.54 -3.24
N LYS A 38 -1.38 -4.82 -3.34
CA LYS A 38 0.04 -5.19 -3.37
C LYS A 38 0.81 -4.53 -4.51
N THR A 39 0.20 -4.35 -5.69
CA THR A 39 0.88 -3.71 -6.83
C THR A 39 1.22 -2.24 -6.58
N TYR A 40 0.52 -1.57 -5.66
CA TYR A 40 0.78 -0.17 -5.32
C TYR A 40 1.79 0.01 -4.17
N VAL A 41 2.03 -1.01 -3.36
CA VAL A 41 2.89 -0.89 -2.17
C VAL A 41 4.33 -0.54 -2.54
N ASP A 42 4.91 -1.23 -3.52
CA ASP A 42 6.28 -0.98 -3.97
C ASP A 42 6.51 0.44 -4.50
N PRO A 43 5.72 0.94 -5.49
CA PRO A 43 5.93 2.29 -6.01
C PRO A 43 5.69 3.37 -4.95
N VAL A 44 4.70 3.21 -4.07
CA VAL A 44 4.44 4.15 -2.97
C VAL A 44 5.59 4.17 -1.97
N THR A 45 6.13 3.00 -1.61
CA THR A 45 7.28 2.89 -0.72
C THR A 45 8.52 3.56 -1.32
N ASN A 46 8.76 3.38 -2.62
CA ASN A 46 9.87 4.02 -3.30
C ASN A 46 9.75 5.56 -3.31
N ILE A 47 8.55 6.10 -3.55
CA ILE A 47 8.30 7.55 -3.46
C ILE A 47 8.56 8.05 -2.04
N ALA A 48 8.11 7.33 -1.01
CA ALA A 48 8.35 7.68 0.38
C ALA A 48 9.86 7.67 0.72
N LEU A 49 10.62 6.70 0.21
CA LEU A 49 12.07 6.65 0.35
C LEU A 49 12.77 7.84 -0.34
N VAL A 50 12.33 8.22 -1.54
CA VAL A 50 12.89 9.38 -2.25
C VAL A 50 12.63 10.68 -1.47
N ILE A 51 11.39 10.90 -1.01
CA ILE A 51 11.05 12.07 -0.17
C ILE A 51 11.86 12.04 1.12
N GLY A 52 11.95 10.87 1.76
CA GLY A 52 12.75 10.64 2.95
C GLY A 52 14.23 10.99 2.76
N GLY A 53 14.80 10.61 1.62
CA GLY A 53 16.17 10.95 1.25
C GLY A 53 16.37 12.47 1.11
N ILE A 54 15.45 13.16 0.43
CA ILE A 54 15.50 14.62 0.27
C ILE A 54 15.44 15.32 1.63
N VAL A 55 14.49 14.94 2.50
CA VAL A 55 14.37 15.50 3.86
C VAL A 55 15.59 15.14 4.71
N GLY A 56 16.14 13.93 4.55
CA GLY A 56 17.36 13.48 5.22
C GLY A 56 18.57 14.34 4.87
N ILE A 57 18.74 14.73 3.60
CA ILE A 57 19.80 15.64 3.16
C ILE A 57 19.63 17.02 3.80
N VAL A 58 18.40 17.56 3.82
CA VAL A 58 18.13 18.86 4.47
C VAL A 58 18.46 18.81 5.97
N GLY A 59 18.10 17.72 6.65
CA GLY A 59 18.47 17.48 8.05
C GLY A 59 19.98 17.40 8.26
N ALA A 60 20.71 16.75 7.35
CA ALA A 60 22.17 16.64 7.41
C ALA A 60 22.85 18.01 7.31
N ILE A 61 22.38 18.86 6.40
CA ILE A 61 22.88 20.24 6.24
C ILE A 61 22.66 21.03 7.53
N ARG A 62 21.50 20.88 8.17
CA ARG A 62 21.20 21.54 9.45
C ARG A 62 22.16 21.08 10.54
N VAL A 63 22.32 19.76 10.72
CA VAL A 63 23.24 19.20 11.73
C VAL A 63 24.68 19.65 11.49
N TYR A 64 25.12 19.71 10.23
CA TYR A 64 26.43 20.22 9.86
C TYR A 64 26.62 21.71 10.21
N SER A 65 25.65 22.56 9.87
CA SER A 65 25.67 23.99 10.21
C SER A 65 25.76 24.20 11.72
N LYS A 66 25.00 23.42 12.46
CA LYS A 66 24.95 23.37 13.92
C LYS A 66 26.28 22.95 14.54
N TRP A 67 26.91 21.90 13.99
CA TRP A 67 28.23 21.43 14.39
C TRP A 67 29.29 22.51 14.21
N ASN A 68 29.33 23.14 13.04
CA ASN A 68 30.29 24.22 12.77
C ASN A 68 30.06 25.48 13.62
N SER A 69 28.86 25.66 14.17
CA SER A 69 28.54 26.80 15.04
C SER A 69 28.90 26.58 16.51
N GLY A 70 29.38 25.38 16.87
CA GLY A 70 29.75 25.03 18.25
C GLY A 70 28.57 24.95 19.22
N ASP A 71 27.36 24.66 18.73
CA ASP A 71 26.16 24.49 19.57
C ASP A 71 26.31 23.21 20.43
N ASN A 72 25.94 23.33 21.72
CA ASN A 72 26.12 22.28 22.73
C ASN A 72 25.20 21.07 22.50
N ASP A 73 24.10 21.24 21.76
CA ASP A 73 23.10 20.20 21.53
C ASP A 73 23.36 19.33 20.27
N ILE A 74 24.55 19.42 19.66
CA ILE A 74 24.87 18.75 18.38
C ILE A 74 24.82 17.24 18.49
N ASN A 75 25.29 16.67 19.59
CA ASN A 75 25.22 15.22 19.78
C ASN A 75 23.76 14.74 19.81
N LYS A 76 22.85 15.53 20.40
CA LYS A 76 21.42 15.21 20.45
C LYS A 76 20.77 15.35 19.07
N GLU A 77 21.06 16.43 18.34
CA GLU A 77 20.53 16.61 16.97
C GLU A 77 21.07 15.54 16.00
N LEU A 78 22.37 15.21 16.08
CA LEU A 78 23.00 14.18 15.26
C LEU A 78 22.38 12.79 15.51
N MET A 79 22.20 12.42 16.78
CA MET A 79 21.55 11.14 17.12
C MET A 79 20.09 11.12 16.68
N GLY A 80 19.36 12.22 16.83
CA GLY A 80 17.96 12.33 16.40
C GLY A 80 17.80 12.21 14.89
N TRP A 81 18.64 12.92 14.13
CA TRP A 81 18.68 12.83 12.67
C TRP A 81 19.11 11.44 12.20
N GLY A 82 20.23 10.92 12.72
CA GLY A 82 20.77 9.61 12.34
C GLY A 82 19.80 8.47 12.63
N GLY A 83 19.18 8.47 13.82
CA GLY A 83 18.16 7.49 14.19
C GLY A 83 16.92 7.57 13.29
N SER A 84 16.49 8.78 12.92
CA SER A 84 15.36 8.98 12.01
C SER A 84 15.65 8.46 10.60
N CYS A 85 16.86 8.66 10.09
CA CYS A 85 17.28 8.13 8.78
C CYS A 85 17.29 6.61 8.76
N VAL A 86 17.86 5.96 9.79
CA VAL A 86 17.86 4.51 9.91
C VAL A 86 16.43 3.98 10.01
N PHE A 87 15.59 4.59 10.84
CA PHE A 87 14.19 4.21 10.98
C PHE A 87 13.47 4.27 9.64
N LEU A 88 13.67 5.32 8.85
CA LEU A 88 13.03 5.47 7.54
C LEU A 88 13.40 4.33 6.59
N VAL A 89 14.68 3.97 6.49
CA VAL A 89 15.14 2.88 5.63
C VAL A 89 14.60 1.53 6.11
N VAL A 90 14.66 1.27 7.41
CA VAL A 90 14.14 0.01 8.01
C VAL A 90 12.63 -0.08 7.84
N SER A 91 11.89 1.03 7.99
CA SER A 91 10.44 1.04 7.83
C SER A 91 10.01 0.62 6.43
N ALA A 92 10.75 1.01 5.39
CA ALA A 92 10.48 0.58 4.02
C ALA A 92 10.66 -0.94 3.85
N LEU A 93 11.68 -1.53 4.48
CA LEU A 93 11.88 -2.98 4.47
C LEU A 93 10.75 -3.72 5.19
N ILE A 94 10.32 -3.21 6.35
CA ILE A 94 9.22 -3.79 7.12
C ILE A 94 7.91 -3.73 6.33
N ILE A 95 7.60 -2.60 5.71
CA ILE A 95 6.41 -2.44 4.88
C ILE A 95 6.43 -3.46 3.74
N LYS A 96 7.52 -3.53 2.97
CA LYS A 96 7.64 -4.51 1.87
C LYS A 96 7.48 -5.96 2.36
N ALA A 97 8.11 -6.29 3.49
CA ALA A 97 8.00 -7.61 4.12
C ALA A 97 6.55 -7.97 4.51
N PHE A 98 5.74 -7.03 5.04
CA PHE A 98 4.33 -7.30 5.36
C PHE A 98 3.49 -7.69 4.14
N PHE A 99 3.85 -7.21 2.95
CA PHE A 99 3.12 -7.53 1.72
C PHE A 99 3.71 -8.72 0.95
N GLY A 100 4.81 -9.30 1.44
CA GLY A 100 5.54 -10.39 0.78
C GLY A 100 6.32 -9.90 -0.45
N LEU A 101 6.68 -8.63 -0.47
CA LEU A 101 7.54 -8.02 -1.49
C LEU A 101 8.97 -8.06 -0.91
N THR A 102 9.86 -8.82 -1.53
CA THR A 102 11.28 -8.93 -1.12
C THR A 102 12.17 -8.58 -2.28
#